data_AF-A0A9N9NFJ9-F1
#
_entry.id   AF-A0A9N9NFJ9-F1
#
_cell.length_a   1.000
_cell.length_b   1.000
_cell.length_c   1.000
_cell.angle_alpha   90.00
_cell.angle_beta   90.00
_cell.angle_gamma   90.00
#
_symmetry.space_group_name_H-M   'P 1'
#
loop_
_entity.id
_entity.type
_entity.pdbx_description
1 polymer ?
#
loop_
_entity_poly.entity_id
_entity_poly.type
_entity_poly.pdbx_seq_one_letter_code
_entity_poly.pdbx_strand_id
1 'polypeptide(L)'
;HSGLQGTTRPVHYFVLHDENQFTADDVQKMTYYFSYLYQRCTSSISIVPSLAYADLLANRIRLYPENGNDQVIPDLHENLQQSMYFA
;
A
#
# COMPACT_ATOMS: atom_id res chain seq x y z
N HIS A 1 -8.82 10.28 -5.63
CA HIS A 1 -7.65 11.17 -5.77
C HIS A 1 -7.98 12.35 -6.67
N SER A 2 -7.40 13.51 -6.39
CA SER A 2 -7.54 14.70 -7.23
C SER A 2 -6.54 14.68 -8.39
N GLY A 3 -7.00 14.98 -9.60
CA GLY A 3 -6.15 15.07 -10.79
C GLY A 3 -5.32 16.36 -10.79
N LEU A 4 -4.17 16.34 -10.12
CA LEU A 4 -3.28 17.50 -10.05
C LEU A 4 -2.75 17.93 -11.42
N GLN A 5 -2.47 16.97 -12.31
CA GLN A 5 -1.96 17.24 -13.65
C GLN A 5 -2.38 16.13 -14.62
N GLY A 6 -2.78 16.52 -15.84
CA GLY A 6 -3.15 15.60 -16.91
C GLY A 6 -4.44 14.82 -16.66
N THR A 7 -4.59 13.68 -17.30
CA THR A 7 -5.75 12.79 -17.15
C THR A 7 -5.51 11.81 -16.01
N THR A 8 -6.45 11.75 -15.05
CA THR A 8 -6.38 10.80 -13.94
C THR A 8 -6.53 9.37 -14.42
N ARG A 9 -5.76 8.47 -13.81
CA ARG A 9 -5.91 7.02 -14.01
C ARG A 9 -6.81 6.47 -12.89
N PRO A 10 -7.99 5.93 -13.21
CA PRO A 10 -8.81 5.23 -12.22
C PRO A 10 -8.19 3.86 -11.92
N VAL A 11 -8.29 3.43 -10.67
CA VAL A 11 -7.84 2.09 -10.26
C VAL A 11 -8.96 1.10 -10.45
N HIS A 12 -8.65 -0.05 -11.05
CA HIS A 12 -9.60 -1.12 -11.26
C HIS A 12 -9.40 -2.20 -10.19
N TYR A 13 -10.42 -2.41 -9.36
CA TYR A 13 -10.41 -3.41 -8.29
C TYR A 13 -11.17 -4.67 -8.74
N PHE A 14 -10.56 -5.83 -8.51
CA PHE A 14 -11.19 -7.14 -8.73
C PHE A 14 -11.22 -7.91 -7.41
N VAL A 15 -12.40 -8.39 -7.02
CA VAL A 15 -12.56 -9.29 -5.88
C VAL A 15 -12.30 -10.71 -6.37
N LEU A 16 -11.18 -11.29 -5.95
CA LEU A 16 -10.81 -12.66 -6.32
C LEU A 16 -11.43 -13.70 -5.37
N HIS A 17 -11.60 -13.32 -4.11
CA HIS A 17 -12.13 -14.18 -3.05
C HIS A 17 -12.85 -13.33 -2.01
N ASP A 18 -14.04 -13.76 -1.58
CA ASP A 18 -14.81 -13.09 -0.55
C ASP A 18 -15.63 -14.09 0.29
N GLU A 19 -15.26 -14.22 1.56
CA GLU A 19 -15.96 -15.03 2.57
C GLU A 19 -16.90 -14.18 3.43
N ASN A 20 -16.76 -12.85 3.39
CA ASN A 20 -17.51 -11.92 4.24
C ASN A 20 -18.84 -11.49 3.60
N GLN A 21 -19.13 -11.96 2.38
CA GLN A 21 -20.36 -11.70 1.64
C GLN A 21 -20.61 -10.20 1.43
N PHE A 22 -19.57 -9.46 1.06
CA PHE A 22 -19.69 -8.03 0.78
C PHE A 22 -20.50 -7.79 -0.49
N THR A 23 -21.31 -6.73 -0.46
CA THR A 23 -21.90 -6.23 -1.71
C THR A 23 -20.86 -5.41 -2.48
N ALA A 24 -21.07 -5.23 -3.79
CA ALA A 24 -20.21 -4.39 -4.60
C ALA A 24 -20.13 -2.95 -4.04
N ASP A 25 -21.23 -2.42 -3.52
CA ASP A 25 -21.28 -1.08 -2.91
C ASP A 25 -20.43 -1.00 -1.64
N ASP A 26 -20.41 -2.07 -0.82
CA ASP A 26 -19.61 -2.11 0.40
C ASP A 26 -18.11 -2.06 0.09
N VAL A 27 -17.67 -2.86 -0.89
CA VAL A 27 -16.27 -2.88 -1.34
C VAL A 27 -15.87 -1.51 -1.91
N GLN A 28 -16.74 -0.90 -2.73
CA GLN A 28 -16.48 0.42 -3.31
C GLN A 28 -16.39 1.52 -2.23
N LYS A 29 -17.32 1.53 -1.26
CA LYS A 29 -17.28 2.49 -0.14
C LYS A 29 -16.06 2.29 0.73
N MET A 30 -15.75 1.04 1.08
CA MET A 30 -14.58 0.71 1.90
C MET A 30 -13.28 1.17 1.24
N THR A 31 -13.08 0.81 -0.03
CA THR A 31 -11.87 1.22 -0.79
C THR A 31 -11.79 2.74 -0.97
N TYR A 32 -12.92 3.41 -1.19
CA TYR A 32 -12.99 4.87 -1.23
C TYR A 32 -12.56 5.50 0.09
N TYR A 33 -13.13 5.08 1.23
CA TYR A 33 -12.77 5.63 2.53
C TYR A 33 -11.32 5.33 2.91
N PHE A 34 -10.84 4.12 2.60
CA PHE A 34 -9.45 3.76 2.85
C PHE A 34 -8.48 4.67 2.10
N SER A 35 -8.81 5.13 0.89
CA SER A 35 -7.94 6.03 0.11
C SER A 35 -7.60 7.36 0.81
N TYR A 36 -8.33 7.73 1.87
CA TYR A 36 -8.07 8.91 2.70
C TYR A 36 -7.19 8.66 3.93
N LEU A 37 -6.85 7.41 4.24
CA LEU A 37 -6.08 7.04 5.44
C LEU A 37 -4.55 7.02 5.21
N TYR A 38 -4.08 7.60 4.11
CA TYR A 38 -2.65 7.63 3.83
C TYR A 38 -1.95 8.75 4.61
N GLN A 39 -1.01 8.38 5.48
CA GLN A 39 -0.43 9.31 6.45
C GLN A 39 0.52 10.34 5.83
N ARG A 40 1.12 10.05 4.67
CA ARG A 40 2.13 10.92 4.04
C ARG A 40 1.55 12.12 3.29
N CYS A 41 0.23 12.17 3.06
CA CYS A 41 -0.41 13.33 2.44
C CYS A 41 -1.78 13.63 3.04
N THR A 42 -2.21 14.89 2.94
CA THR A 42 -3.51 15.37 3.44
C THR A 42 -4.65 15.23 2.41
N SER A 43 -4.42 14.47 1.33
CA SER A 43 -5.37 14.27 0.24
C SER A 43 -5.58 12.78 -0.04
N SER A 44 -6.67 12.44 -0.74
CA SER A 44 -6.89 11.05 -1.14
C SER A 44 -5.90 10.62 -2.22
N ILE A 45 -5.31 9.45 -2.01
CA ILE A 45 -4.48 8.78 -3.01
C ILE A 45 -5.32 7.91 -3.95
N SER A 46 -4.72 7.42 -5.03
CA SER A 46 -5.45 6.67 -6.06
C SER A 46 -5.79 5.24 -5.66
N ILE A 47 -4.99 4.67 -4.76
CA ILE A 47 -5.06 3.28 -4.29
C ILE A 47 -5.32 3.23 -2.78
N VAL A 48 -5.61 2.05 -2.25
CA VAL A 48 -5.69 1.83 -0.79
C VAL A 48 -4.30 2.03 -0.15
N PRO A 49 -4.18 2.69 1.03
CA PRO A 49 -2.90 2.93 1.69
C PRO A 49 -2.08 1.68 1.96
N SER A 50 -2.73 0.56 2.29
CA SER A 50 -2.06 -0.73 2.48
C SER A 50 -1.24 -1.16 1.26
N LEU A 51 -1.76 -0.92 0.05
CA LEU A 51 -1.04 -1.22 -1.20
C LEU A 51 0.13 -0.25 -1.39
N ALA A 52 -0.08 1.05 -1.16
CA ALA A 52 0.98 2.05 -1.25
C ALA A 52 2.12 1.78 -0.26
N TYR A 53 1.80 1.35 0.96
CA TYR A 53 2.79 1.00 1.98
C TYR A 53 3.59 -0.24 1.61
N ALA A 54 2.95 -1.26 1.00
CA ALA A 54 3.66 -2.42 0.49
C ALA A 54 4.67 -2.03 -0.60
N ASP A 55 4.31 -1.12 -1.50
CA ASP A 55 5.23 -0.61 -2.53
C ASP A 55 6.40 0.17 -1.92
N LEU A 56 6.14 1.00 -0.89
CA LEU A 56 7.21 1.71 -0.16
C LEU A 56 8.15 0.73 0.54
N LEU A 57 7.62 -0.29 1.20
CA LEU A 57 8.40 -1.33 1.86
C LEU A 57 9.26 -2.09 0.84
N ALA A 58 8.68 -2.52 -0.28
CA ALA A 58 9.41 -3.22 -1.34
C ALA A 58 10.54 -2.36 -1.92
N ASN A 59 10.28 -1.08 -2.18
CA ASN A 59 11.31 -0.13 -2.63
C ASN A 59 12.39 0.09 -1.58
N ARG A 60 12.02 0.09 -0.29
CA ARG A 60 12.98 0.22 0.81
C ARG A 60 13.87 -1.02 0.93
N ILE A 61 13.31 -2.22 0.80
CA ILE A 61 14.05 -3.49 0.82
C ILE A 61 15.09 -3.55 -0.30
N ARG A 62 14.76 -3.05 -1.51
CA ARG A 62 15.69 -2.98 -2.65
C ARG A 62 16.96 -2.14 -2.40
N LEU A 63 16.97 -1.28 -1.39
CA LEU A 63 18.14 -0.47 -1.03
C LEU A 63 19.14 -1.21 -0.14
N TYR A 64 18.76 -2.37 0.40
CA TYR A 64 19.67 -3.16 1.22
C TYR A 64 20.60 -3.98 0.32
N PRO A 65 21.88 -4.11 0.69
CA PRO A 65 22.82 -4.93 -0.07
C PRO A 65 22.37 -6.40 -0.06
N GLU A 66 22.51 -7.06 -1.19
CA GLU A 66 22.40 -8.51 -1.28
C GLU A 66 23.60 -9.10 -0.53
N ASN A 67 23.40 -9.46 0.74
CA ASN A 67 24.36 -10.28 1.44
C ASN A 67 24.33 -11.64 0.76
N GLY A 68 25.47 -12.19 0.33
CA GLY A 68 25.56 -13.43 -0.49
C GLY A 68 25.04 -14.73 0.15
N ASN A 69 24.20 -14.62 1.19
CA ASN A 69 23.32 -15.65 1.67
C ASN A 69 22.01 -15.51 0.88
N ASP A 70 21.33 -16.59 0.48
CA ASP A 70 20.06 -16.56 -0.27
C ASP A 70 18.86 -15.89 0.48
N GLN A 71 19.12 -15.11 1.52
CA GLN A 71 18.14 -14.30 2.23
C GLN A 71 17.71 -13.10 1.38
N VAL A 72 16.52 -13.21 0.80
CA VAL A 72 15.86 -12.17 0.00
C VAL A 72 15.47 -10.94 0.83
N ILE A 73 15.38 -11.06 2.17
CA ILE A 73 14.91 -10.01 3.08
C ILE A 73 16.00 -9.73 4.13
N PRO A 74 16.42 -8.48 4.34
CA PRO A 74 17.42 -8.12 5.33
C PRO A 74 16.88 -8.30 6.76
N ASP A 75 17.71 -8.81 7.66
CA ASP A 75 17.38 -8.87 9.09
C ASP A 75 17.30 -7.45 9.67
N LEU A 76 16.08 -7.03 9.98
CA LEU A 76 15.81 -5.73 10.61
C LEU A 76 16.02 -5.81 12.12
N HIS A 77 16.62 -4.74 12.66
CA HIS A 77 16.71 -4.53 14.10
C HIS A 77 15.33 -4.61 14.76
N GLU A 78 15.22 -5.26 15.92
CA GLU A 78 13.94 -5.58 16.59
C GLU A 78 13.01 -4.35 16.75
N ASN A 79 13.58 -3.21 17.14
CA ASN A 79 12.85 -1.93 17.26
C ASN A 79 12.16 -1.46 15.97
N LEU A 80 12.60 -1.94 14.80
CA LEU A 80 12.05 -1.54 13.49
C LEU A 80 10.95 -2.48 13.00
N GLN A 81 10.81 -3.68 13.58
CA GLN A 81 9.88 -4.71 13.09
C GLN A 81 8.41 -4.29 13.25
N GLN A 82 8.10 -3.50 14.28
CA GLN A 82 6.74 -3.02 14.56
C GLN A 82 6.49 -1.57 14.13
N SER A 83 7.50 -0.90 13.58
CA SER A 83 7.37 0.49 13.14
C SER A 83 7.24 0.59 11.62
N MET A 84 6.55 1.61 11.14
CA MET A 84 6.49 1.94 9.71
C MET A 84 7.76 2.68 9.28
N TYR A 85 8.94 2.07 9.44
CA TYR A 85 10.24 2.66 9.09
C TYR A 85 10.41 2.96 7.58
N PHE A 86 9.49 2.45 6.76
CA PHE A 86 9.43 2.64 5.31
C PHE A 86 8.50 3.80 4.89
N ALA A 87 7.72 4.36 5.82
CA ALA A 87 6.79 5.46 5.56
C ALA A 87 7.47 6.83 5.62
#